data_AF-A0A8T6MUB2-F1
#
_entry.id   AF-A0A8T6MUB2-F1
#
_cell.length_a   1.000
_cell.length_b   1.000
_cell.length_c   1.000
_cell.angle_alpha   90.00
_cell.angle_beta   90.00
_cell.angle_gamma   90.00
#
_symmetry.space_group_name_H-M   'P 1'
#
loop_
_entity.id
_entity.type
_entity.pdbx_description
1 polymer ?
#
loop_
_entity_poly.entity_id
_entity_poly.type
_entity_poly.pdbx_seq_one_letter_code
_entity_poly.pdbx_strand_id
1 'polypeptide(L)' 'MSIDKFEDLRNNANSIGSEMYHLMENLYPICRSITGNGVRQTLTEIKKYIDLQVHEVPTNTQVFDW' A
#
# COMPACT_ATOMS: atom_id res chain seq x y z
N MET A 1 12.30 -20.19 0.48
CA MET A 1 11.80 -19.53 1.72
C MET A 1 11.69 -20.64 2.77
N SER A 2 12.42 -20.57 3.88
CA SER A 2 12.45 -21.68 4.86
C SER A 2 11.19 -21.68 5.74
N ILE A 3 10.88 -22.85 6.32
CA ILE A 3 9.76 -23.05 7.25
C ILE A 3 9.87 -22.09 8.44
N ASP A 4 11.10 -21.83 8.92
CA ASP A 4 11.39 -20.96 10.06
C ASP A 4 10.84 -19.55 9.90
N LYS A 5 10.80 -19.04 8.65
CA LYS A 5 10.28 -17.69 8.37
C LYS A 5 8.77 -17.61 8.52
N PHE A 6 8.04 -18.69 8.22
CA PHE A 6 6.58 -18.71 8.41
C PHE A 6 6.19 -18.87 9.87
N GLU A 7 6.97 -19.64 10.64
CA GLU A 7 6.76 -19.73 12.08
C GLU A 7 7.00 -18.40 12.79
N ASP A 8 8.04 -17.67 12.40
CA ASP A 8 8.33 -16.33 12.91
C ASP A 8 7.19 -15.34 12.61
N LEU A 9 6.68 -15.32 11.37
CA LEU A 9 5.50 -14.51 11.00
C LEU A 9 4.28 -14.86 11.84
N ARG A 10 4.03 -16.15 12.08
CA ARG A 10 2.90 -16.60 12.91
C ARG A 10 3.04 -16.16 14.35
N ASN A 11 4.24 -16.27 14.92
CA ASN A 11 4.52 -15.87 16.29
C ASN A 11 4.37 -14.35 16.48
N ASN A 12 4.68 -13.57 15.45
CA ASN A 12 4.60 -12.11 15.47
C ASN A 12 3.27 -11.53 14.94
N ALA A 13 2.28 -12.37 14.62
CA ALA A 13 1.05 -11.96 13.93
C ALA A 13 0.30 -10.81 14.62
N ASN A 14 0.27 -10.78 15.95
CA ASN A 14 -0.38 -9.71 16.71
C ASN A 14 0.36 -8.36 16.54
N SER A 15 1.69 -8.35 16.62
CA SER A 15 2.49 -7.12 16.43
C SER A 15 2.33 -6.60 15.00
N ILE A 16 2.43 -7.50 14.03
CA ILE A 16 2.22 -7.18 12.61
C ILE A 16 0.81 -6.61 12.41
N GLY A 17 -0.21 -7.19 13.05
CA GLY A 17 -1.58 -6.69 13.01
C GLY A 17 -1.72 -5.27 13.58
N SER A 18 -1.07 -4.97 14.69
CA SER A 18 -1.03 -3.62 15.26
C SER A 18 -0.34 -2.62 14.33
N GLU A 19 0.78 -2.99 13.72
CA GLU A 19 1.49 -2.14 12.75
C GLU A 19 0.64 -1.88 11.50
N MET A 20 -0.05 -2.90 10.98
CA MET A 20 -1.00 -2.77 9.87
C MET A 20 -2.15 -1.83 10.22
N TYR A 21 -2.69 -1.94 11.44
CA TYR A 21 -3.76 -1.07 11.90
C TYR A 21 -3.31 0.40 12.02
N HIS A 22 -2.13 0.66 12.59
CA HIS A 22 -1.57 2.01 12.65
C HIS A 22 -1.31 2.62 11.26
N LEU A 23 -0.86 1.80 10.30
CA LEU A 23 -0.78 2.26 8.91
C LEU A 23 -2.15 2.66 8.36
N MET A 24 -3.21 1.88 8.66
CA MET A 24 -4.56 2.24 8.25
C MET A 24 -5.06 3.53 8.91
N GLU A 25 -4.75 3.79 10.18
CA GLU A 25 -5.08 5.06 10.85
C GLU A 25 -4.47 6.27 10.13
N ASN A 26 -3.21 6.15 9.71
CA ASN A 26 -2.52 7.20 8.94
C ASN A 26 -3.11 7.38 7.54
N LEU A 27 -3.49 6.28 6.88
CA LEU A 27 -4.05 6.32 5.54
C LEU A 27 -5.52 6.76 5.52
N TYR A 28 -6.31 6.44 6.56
CA TYR A 28 -7.75 6.66 6.62
C TYR A 28 -8.22 8.08 6.24
N PRO A 29 -7.63 9.17 6.77
CA PRO A 29 -8.11 10.53 6.48
C PRO A 29 -7.82 11.01 5.05
N ILE A 30 -6.98 10.31 4.28
CA ILE A 30 -6.65 10.71 2.91
C ILE A 30 -7.84 10.43 1.99
N CYS A 31 -8.46 11.50 1.46
CA CYS A 31 -9.54 11.40 0.49
C CYS A 31 -9.02 10.84 -0.85
N ARG A 32 -9.31 9.56 -1.11
CA ARG A 32 -8.87 8.83 -2.32
C ARG A 32 -10.02 8.64 -3.31
N SER A 33 -9.65 8.57 -4.59
CA SER A 33 -10.48 8.15 -5.71
C SER A 33 -9.60 7.38 -6.71
N ILE A 34 -10.09 7.10 -7.91
CA ILE A 34 -9.35 6.40 -8.98
C ILE A 34 -8.09 7.18 -9.38
N THR A 35 -8.16 8.51 -9.40
CA THR A 35 -7.04 9.41 -9.67
C THR A 35 -6.95 10.53 -8.64
N GLY A 36 -5.92 11.39 -8.73
CA GLY A 36 -5.78 12.60 -7.92
C GLY A 36 -4.71 12.53 -6.84
N ASN A 37 -4.61 13.59 -6.04
CA ASN A 37 -3.52 13.72 -5.06
C ASN A 37 -3.64 12.73 -3.89
N GLY A 38 -4.86 12.33 -3.52
CA GLY A 38 -5.06 11.37 -2.43
C GLY A 38 -4.45 10.00 -2.73
N VAL A 39 -4.55 9.50 -3.97
CA VAL A 39 -3.89 8.23 -4.34
C VAL A 39 -2.37 8.38 -4.37
N ARG A 40 -1.82 9.49 -4.87
CA ARG A 40 -0.36 9.77 -4.84
C ARG A 40 0.21 9.83 -3.43
N GLN A 41 -0.48 10.53 -2.52
CA GLN A 41 -0.12 10.59 -1.10
C GLN A 41 -0.14 9.18 -0.48
N THR A 42 -1.18 8.39 -0.78
CA THR A 42 -1.29 7.02 -0.28
C THR A 42 -0.13 6.13 -0.76
N LEU A 43 0.21 6.18 -2.05
CA LEU A 43 1.36 5.41 -2.58
C LEU A 43 2.69 5.88 -1.99
N THR A 44 2.83 7.18 -1.67
CA THR A 44 4.00 7.73 -0.99
C THR A 44 4.14 7.17 0.42
N GLU A 45 3.05 7.07 1.17
CA GLU A 45 3.05 6.46 2.51
C GLU A 45 3.39 4.96 2.46
N ILE A 46 2.81 4.21 1.51
CA ILE A 46 3.10 2.77 1.35
C ILE A 46 4.56 2.52 0.97
N LYS A 47 5.16 3.38 0.14
CA LYS A 47 6.56 3.26 -0.29
C LYS A 47 7.57 3.33 0.86
N LYS A 48 7.17 3.77 2.05
CA LYS A 48 8.01 3.72 3.27
C LYS A 48 8.22 2.30 3.79
N TYR A 49 7.34 1.35 3.43
CA TYR A 49 7.35 -0.02 3.94
C TYR A 49 7.86 -1.04 2.91
N ILE A 50 7.68 -0.75 1.63
CA ILE A 50 8.04 -1.66 0.53
C ILE A 50 8.64 -0.87 -0.64
N ASP A 51 9.49 -1.54 -1.42
CA ASP A 51 9.94 -0.97 -2.68
C ASP A 51 8.77 -0.95 -3.68
N LEU A 52 8.32 0.26 -4.02
CA LEU A 52 7.18 0.51 -4.88
C LEU A 52 7.55 1.48 -6.00
N GLN A 53 7.39 1.01 -7.23
CA GLN A 53 7.47 1.84 -8.43
C GLN A 53 6.09 2.42 -8.74
N VAL A 54 6.02 3.74 -8.92
CA VAL A 54 4.79 4.47 -9.20
C VAL A 54 4.85 4.98 -10.64
N HIS A 55 3.81 4.69 -11.41
CA HIS A 55 3.65 5.15 -12.79
C HIS A 55 2.44 6.08 -12.88
N GLU A 56 2.59 7.15 -13.67
CA GLU A 56 1.51 8.08 -14.00
C GLU A 56 1.19 7.89 -15.48
N VAL A 57 -0.09 7.67 -15.77
CA VAL A 57 -0.59 7.52 -17.15
C VAL A 57 -1.42 8.77 -17.48
N PRO A 58 -1.14 9.49 -18.58
CA PRO A 58 -1.88 10.68 -18.95
C PRO A 58 -3.38 10.39 -19.12
N THR A 59 -4.22 11.36 -18.76
CA THR A 59 -5.66 11.32 -19.05
C THR A 59 -5.90 11.09 -20.54
N ASN A 60 -6.94 10.31 -20.87
CA ASN A 60 -7.30 9.89 -22.24
C ASN A 60 -6.27 8.96 -22.92
N THR A 61 -5.32 8.39 -22.19
CA THR A 61 -4.54 7.27 -22.74
C THR A 61 -5.51 6.13 -23.07
N GLN A 62 -5.52 5.69 -24.33
CA GLN A 62 -6.35 4.56 -24.75
C GLN A 62 -5.83 3.27 -24.11
N VAL A 63 -6.66 2.61 -23.32
CA VAL A 63 -6.34 1.33 -22.67
C VAL A 63 -7.33 0.28 -23.13
N PHE A 64 -7.03 -0.35 -24.26
CA PHE A 64 -7.94 -1.30 -24.91
C PHE A 64 -9.33 -0.68 -25.21
N ASP A 65 -10.37 -1.19 -24.57
CA ASP A 65 -11.78 -0.77 -24.66
C ASP A 65 -12.27 0.04 -23.44
N TRP A 66 -11.35 0.40 -22.54
CA TRP A 66 -11.63 1.31 -21.41
C TRP A 66 -11.65 2.77 -21.84
#